data_AF-A0A365TGS3-F1
#
_entry.id   AF-A0A365TGS3-F1
#
_cell.length_a   1.000
_cell.length_b   1.000
_cell.length_c   1.000
_cell.angle_alpha   90.00
_cell.angle_beta   90.00
_cell.angle_gamma   90.00
#
_symmetry.space_group_name_H-M   'P 1'
#
loop_
_entity.id
_entity.type
_entity.pdbx_description
1 polymer ?
#
loop_
_entity_poly.entity_id
_entity_poly.type
_entity_poly.pdbx_seq_one_letter_code
_entity_poly.pdbx_strand_id
1 'polypeptide(L)'
;MRIGVVVNPIAGMGGRVGLKGTDDRVEEARERGAEPRAPDRAVAALEALRERASDVELLTYGGEMGAAEARAAGFDPVVVGEPADDETTAADTREAVRRLLAEDVDLLLFVGGDGTAVDVAETLEDADSSVPILGVPAGVKIYSSAFAVTPETAGRIAAGFDRVEEREVNDIDEDAYREGEVHAELKAIARVPVADGLQSSKQLGGGTVESLAAGVADDVEDGVTYVFGPGSTVGAIESELGFEGSPLGVDVWRDGEVLVRDASEAEILEHLGDRNVVVVSPIGGQGFVFGRGNDQVSPAVLRQSEVAVVASKAKLDGVGVLRVDTGDESVDESLRGWRKVRVGRFERRMMKVV
;
A
#
# COMPACT_ATOMS: atom_id res chain seq x y z
N MET A 1 -17.13 -22.81 5.59
CA MET A 1 -15.84 -22.29 5.11
C MET A 1 -15.06 -21.88 6.34
N ARG A 2 -13.83 -22.36 6.48
CA ARG A 2 -12.91 -22.04 7.57
C ARG A 2 -11.86 -21.06 7.04
N ILE A 3 -11.78 -19.87 7.62
CA ILE A 3 -10.78 -18.87 7.22
C ILE A 3 -9.81 -18.67 8.38
N GLY A 4 -8.52 -18.92 8.11
CA GLY A 4 -7.44 -18.59 9.04
C GLY A 4 -7.01 -17.14 8.85
N VAL A 5 -6.88 -16.38 9.93
CA VAL A 5 -6.46 -14.97 9.92
C VAL A 5 -5.21 -14.80 10.75
N VAL A 6 -4.18 -14.18 10.17
CA VAL A 6 -2.98 -13.74 10.89
C VAL A 6 -2.73 -12.26 10.62
N VAL A 7 -2.57 -11.47 11.69
CA VAL A 7 -2.23 -10.06 11.62
C VAL A 7 -0.79 -9.89 12.07
N ASN A 8 0.02 -9.20 11.28
CA ASN A 8 1.30 -8.68 11.75
C ASN A 8 1.04 -7.28 12.34
N PRO A 9 0.96 -7.13 13.68
CA PRO A 9 0.48 -5.90 14.31
C PRO A 9 1.40 -4.71 14.04
N ILE A 10 2.69 -4.94 13.79
CA ILE A 10 3.68 -3.89 13.51
C ILE A 10 3.75 -3.48 12.03
N ALA A 11 3.00 -4.13 11.14
CA ALA A 11 3.03 -3.79 9.73
C ALA A 11 2.41 -2.41 9.44
N GLY A 12 3.05 -1.67 8.52
CA GLY A 12 2.55 -0.39 8.02
C GLY A 12 3.01 0.86 8.76
N MET A 13 3.84 0.73 9.80
CA MET A 13 4.33 1.89 10.57
C MET A 13 5.35 2.75 9.79
N GLY A 14 6.21 2.13 8.96
CA GLY A 14 7.37 2.83 8.36
C GLY A 14 7.04 3.84 7.26
N GLY A 15 5.88 3.73 6.63
CA GLY A 15 5.48 4.59 5.51
C GLY A 15 5.30 6.05 5.91
N ARG A 16 4.52 6.35 6.96
CA ARG A 16 4.20 7.72 7.39
C ARG A 16 5.41 8.50 7.90
N VAL A 17 6.39 7.80 8.47
CA VAL A 17 7.61 8.38 9.06
C VAL A 17 8.81 8.39 8.10
N GLY A 18 8.59 8.09 6.81
CA GLY A 18 9.64 8.13 5.78
C GLY A 18 10.71 7.04 5.89
N LEU A 19 10.50 6.02 6.73
CA LEU A 19 11.44 4.90 6.88
C LEU A 19 11.36 3.88 5.75
N LYS A 20 10.37 4.04 4.86
CA LYS A 20 10.09 3.18 3.70
C LYS A 20 9.74 1.73 4.08
N GLY A 21 9.98 1.26 5.29
CA GLY A 21 9.63 -0.07 5.84
C GLY A 21 9.82 -0.08 7.36
N THR A 22 9.52 -1.20 8.00
CA THR A 22 9.67 -1.38 9.46
C THR A 22 10.62 -2.50 9.84
N ASP A 23 11.12 -3.25 8.87
CA ASP A 23 11.98 -4.40 9.10
C ASP A 23 13.28 -3.88 9.75
N ASP A 24 13.61 -4.43 10.91
CA ASP A 24 14.71 -4.01 11.80
C ASP A 24 14.71 -2.54 12.26
N ARG A 25 13.60 -1.81 12.09
CA ARG A 25 13.47 -0.36 12.38
C ARG A 25 12.25 0.02 13.20
N VAL A 26 11.65 -0.96 13.89
CA VAL A 26 10.43 -0.75 14.70
C VAL A 26 10.65 0.31 15.80
N GLU A 27 11.79 0.27 16.50
CA GLU A 27 12.12 1.27 17.53
C GLU A 27 12.24 2.68 16.94
N GLU A 28 12.96 2.83 15.82
CA GLU A 28 13.10 4.12 15.13
C GLU A 28 11.76 4.64 14.60
N ALA A 29 10.88 3.75 14.11
CA ALA A 29 9.53 4.12 13.70
C ALA A 29 8.70 4.66 14.87
N ARG A 30 8.75 3.99 16.03
CA ARG A 30 8.07 4.42 17.25
C ARG A 30 8.62 5.75 17.77
N GLU A 31 9.94 5.94 17.75
CA GLU A 31 10.57 7.22 18.13
C GLU A 31 10.11 8.39 17.24
N ARG A 32 9.86 8.12 15.95
CA ARG A 32 9.30 9.08 15.00
C ARG A 32 7.77 9.23 15.09
N GLY A 33 7.13 8.60 16.07
CA GLY A 33 5.68 8.69 16.31
C GLY A 33 4.83 7.85 15.35
N ALA A 34 5.39 6.79 14.75
CA ALA A 34 4.61 5.90 13.91
C ALA A 34 3.56 5.12 14.72
N GLU A 35 2.35 5.04 14.18
CA GLU A 35 1.25 4.25 14.73
C GLU A 35 0.99 3.01 13.86
N PRO A 36 0.71 1.83 14.45
CA PRO A 36 0.31 0.63 13.73
C PRO A 36 -0.89 0.86 12.81
N ARG A 37 -0.83 0.33 11.58
CA ARG A 37 -1.96 0.41 10.61
C ARG A 37 -2.64 -0.93 10.38
N ALA A 38 -1.95 -2.03 10.66
CA ALA A 38 -2.45 -3.37 10.42
C ALA A 38 -3.75 -3.69 11.18
N PRO A 39 -3.92 -3.31 12.47
CA PRO A 39 -5.14 -3.63 13.21
C PRO A 39 -6.42 -3.06 12.57
N ASP A 40 -6.45 -1.76 12.26
CA ASP A 40 -7.62 -1.12 11.66
C ASP A 40 -7.96 -1.70 10.28
N ARG A 41 -6.92 -2.04 9.50
CA ARG A 41 -7.09 -2.65 8.18
C ARG A 41 -7.59 -4.09 8.26
N ALA A 42 -7.15 -4.84 9.27
CA ALA A 42 -7.69 -6.16 9.56
C ALA A 42 -9.18 -6.07 9.90
N VAL A 43 -9.57 -5.13 10.77
CA VAL A 43 -10.98 -4.90 11.11
C VAL A 43 -11.81 -4.59 9.88
N ALA A 44 -11.39 -3.65 9.03
CA ALA A 44 -12.10 -3.30 7.80
C ALA A 44 -12.28 -4.50 6.83
N ALA A 45 -11.24 -5.33 6.69
CA ALA A 45 -11.33 -6.55 5.88
C ALA A 45 -12.32 -7.56 6.46
N LEU A 46 -12.29 -7.77 7.78
CA LEU A 46 -13.15 -8.73 8.47
C LEU A 46 -14.61 -8.26 8.51
N GLU A 47 -14.88 -6.97 8.70
CA GLU A 47 -16.23 -6.42 8.59
C GLU A 47 -16.83 -6.68 7.20
N ALA A 48 -16.07 -6.38 6.13
CA ALA A 48 -16.49 -6.64 4.75
C ALA A 48 -16.70 -8.13 4.44
N LEU A 49 -15.91 -9.02 5.07
CA LEU A 49 -16.11 -10.47 5.02
C LEU A 49 -17.43 -10.86 5.69
N ARG A 50 -17.67 -10.39 6.91
CA ARG A 50 -18.85 -10.71 7.73
C ARG A 50 -20.16 -10.29 7.07
N GLU A 51 -20.18 -9.13 6.43
CA GLU A 51 -21.34 -8.62 5.70
C GLU A 51 -21.81 -9.57 4.59
N ARG A 52 -20.90 -10.36 4.02
CA ARG A 52 -21.17 -11.24 2.87
C ARG A 52 -21.25 -12.71 3.23
N ALA A 53 -20.54 -13.13 4.26
CA ALA A 53 -20.47 -14.52 4.68
C ALA A 53 -20.47 -14.61 6.22
N SER A 54 -21.65 -14.45 6.82
CA SER A 54 -21.83 -14.49 8.29
C SER A 54 -21.57 -15.86 8.92
N ASP A 55 -21.59 -16.93 8.13
CA ASP A 55 -21.48 -18.32 8.60
C ASP A 55 -20.05 -18.87 8.46
N VAL A 56 -19.07 -18.00 8.21
CA VAL A 56 -17.64 -18.36 8.18
C VAL A 56 -17.17 -18.70 9.59
N GLU A 57 -16.50 -19.84 9.73
CA GLU A 57 -15.75 -20.16 10.94
C GLU A 57 -14.38 -19.47 10.84
N LEU A 58 -14.14 -18.49 11.71
CA LEU A 58 -12.91 -17.71 11.72
C LEU A 58 -11.94 -18.31 12.74
N LEU A 59 -10.72 -18.61 12.30
CA LEU A 59 -9.64 -19.10 13.15
C LEU A 59 -8.52 -18.06 13.15
N THR A 60 -7.90 -17.80 14.29
CA THR A 60 -6.87 -16.75 14.39
C THR A 60 -5.91 -16.97 15.57
N TYR A 61 -4.90 -16.12 15.68
CA TYR A 61 -3.91 -16.14 16.74
C TYR A 61 -4.20 -15.08 17.81
N GLY A 62 -3.76 -15.32 19.04
CA GLY A 62 -4.08 -14.50 20.21
C GLY A 62 -3.59 -13.05 20.13
N GLY A 63 -4.23 -12.18 20.91
CA GLY A 63 -3.86 -10.76 21.01
C GLY A 63 -4.10 -9.97 19.72
N GLU A 64 -3.17 -9.07 19.41
CA GLU A 64 -3.15 -8.21 18.22
C GLU A 64 -2.75 -8.96 16.93
N MET A 65 -2.52 -10.28 17.01
CA MET A 65 -2.25 -11.11 15.84
C MET A 65 -3.52 -11.62 15.14
N GLY A 66 -4.68 -11.02 15.46
CA GLY A 66 -5.95 -11.23 14.77
C GLY A 66 -7.14 -11.51 15.70
N ALA A 67 -6.92 -11.99 16.93
CA ALA A 67 -8.02 -12.25 17.87
C ALA A 67 -8.71 -10.98 18.38
N ALA A 68 -7.98 -9.88 18.55
CA ALA A 68 -8.55 -8.60 18.94
C ALA A 68 -9.39 -8.00 17.78
N GLU A 69 -8.82 -8.02 16.58
CA GLU A 69 -9.39 -7.46 15.35
C GLU A 69 -10.64 -8.24 14.92
N ALA A 70 -10.61 -9.56 14.99
CA ALA A 70 -11.76 -10.42 14.70
C ALA A 70 -12.94 -10.13 15.63
N ARG A 71 -12.69 -9.95 16.93
CA ARG A 71 -13.74 -9.60 17.90
C ARG A 71 -14.28 -8.20 17.67
N ALA A 72 -13.41 -7.24 17.35
CA ALA A 72 -13.81 -5.88 17.00
C ALA A 72 -14.73 -5.86 15.76
N ALA A 73 -14.44 -6.69 14.75
CA ALA A 73 -15.28 -6.87 13.56
C ALA A 73 -16.56 -7.72 13.80
N GLY A 74 -16.78 -8.18 15.04
CA GLY A 74 -18.00 -8.89 15.44
C GLY A 74 -18.02 -10.39 15.14
N PHE A 75 -16.86 -11.04 15.01
CA PHE A 75 -16.72 -12.49 15.01
C PHE A 75 -16.51 -13.05 16.43
N ASP A 76 -16.82 -14.33 16.60
CA ASP A 76 -16.40 -15.15 17.74
C ASP A 76 -15.36 -16.17 17.24
N PRO A 77 -14.07 -15.81 17.18
CA PRO A 77 -13.07 -16.63 16.51
C PRO A 77 -12.56 -17.78 17.38
N VAL A 78 -12.16 -18.87 16.74
CA VAL A 78 -11.36 -19.93 17.37
C VAL A 78 -9.91 -19.46 17.45
N VAL A 79 -9.39 -19.33 18.67
CA VAL A 79 -8.00 -18.91 18.90
C VAL A 79 -7.12 -20.16 18.99
N VAL A 80 -6.19 -20.32 18.04
CA VAL A 80 -5.37 -21.55 17.87
C VAL A 80 -4.03 -21.51 18.62
N GLY A 81 -3.72 -20.38 19.25
CA GLY A 81 -2.53 -20.14 20.05
C GLY A 81 -2.41 -18.66 20.42
N GLU A 82 -1.32 -18.28 21.08
CA GLU A 82 -1.04 -16.91 21.51
C GLU A 82 0.46 -16.62 21.47
N PRO A 83 0.89 -15.37 21.20
CA PRO A 83 2.30 -15.00 21.24
C PRO A 83 2.83 -15.14 22.67
N ALA A 84 4.12 -15.45 22.80
CA ALA A 84 4.74 -15.65 24.11
C ALA A 84 4.94 -14.33 24.88
N ASP A 85 5.13 -13.24 24.15
CA ASP A 85 5.41 -11.90 24.65
C ASP A 85 4.49 -10.87 23.97
N ASP A 86 4.40 -9.67 24.54
CA ASP A 86 3.61 -8.57 23.99
C ASP A 86 4.21 -8.03 22.66
N GLU A 87 5.52 -8.18 22.46
CA GLU A 87 6.21 -7.79 21.23
C GLU A 87 6.33 -8.98 20.28
N THR A 88 5.63 -8.91 19.15
CA THR A 88 5.58 -10.00 18.16
C THR A 88 6.70 -9.90 17.13
N THR A 89 7.13 -11.05 16.62
CA THR A 89 8.18 -11.19 15.62
C THR A 89 7.70 -11.95 14.37
N ALA A 90 8.55 -12.01 13.34
CA ALA A 90 8.33 -12.90 12.20
C ALA A 90 8.13 -14.36 12.63
N ALA A 91 8.82 -14.82 13.69
CA ALA A 91 8.68 -16.18 14.20
C ALA A 91 7.26 -16.45 14.74
N ASP A 92 6.64 -15.45 15.38
CA ASP A 92 5.25 -15.53 15.83
C ASP A 92 4.28 -15.61 14.64
N THR A 93 4.54 -14.84 13.57
CA THR A 93 3.74 -14.94 12.34
C THR A 93 3.81 -16.34 11.74
N ARG A 94 5.02 -16.91 11.63
CA ARG A 94 5.21 -18.28 11.13
C ARG A 94 4.55 -19.33 12.04
N GLU A 95 4.63 -19.18 13.36
CA GLU A 95 3.94 -20.10 14.29
C GLU A 95 2.42 -19.99 14.18
N ALA A 96 1.86 -18.78 14.10
CA ALA A 96 0.44 -18.57 13.86
C ALA A 96 -0.02 -19.27 12.58
N VAL A 97 0.71 -19.12 11.48
CA VAL A 97 0.42 -19.80 10.20
C VAL A 97 0.45 -21.32 10.38
N ARG A 98 1.48 -21.91 11.01
CA ARG A 98 1.54 -23.36 11.25
C ARG A 98 0.33 -23.87 12.03
N ARG A 99 -0.10 -23.14 13.06
CA ARG A 99 -1.25 -23.51 13.89
C ARG A 99 -2.56 -23.45 13.09
N LEU A 100 -2.72 -22.42 12.26
CA LEU A 100 -3.90 -22.29 11.39
C LEU A 100 -3.94 -23.39 10.32
N LEU A 101 -2.79 -23.74 9.73
CA LEU A 101 -2.71 -24.83 8.75
C LEU A 101 -3.08 -26.19 9.36
N ALA A 102 -2.78 -26.42 10.64
CA ALA A 102 -3.16 -27.64 11.35
C ALA A 102 -4.68 -27.79 11.59
N GLU A 103 -5.44 -26.71 11.36
CA GLU A 103 -6.90 -26.67 11.52
C GLU A 103 -7.65 -26.72 10.18
N ASP A 104 -7.03 -27.22 9.11
CA ASP A 104 -7.66 -27.45 7.80
C ASP A 104 -8.43 -26.23 7.26
N VAL A 105 -7.80 -25.04 7.31
CA VAL A 105 -8.40 -23.80 6.78
C VAL A 105 -8.52 -23.82 5.25
N ASP A 106 -9.62 -23.29 4.73
CA ASP A 106 -9.88 -23.20 3.28
C ASP A 106 -9.11 -22.05 2.62
N LEU A 107 -8.79 -21.01 3.39
CA LEU A 107 -8.06 -19.80 2.98
C LEU A 107 -7.30 -19.24 4.18
N LEU A 108 -6.07 -18.80 3.95
CA LEU A 108 -5.30 -18.03 4.92
C LEU A 108 -5.27 -16.55 4.50
N LEU A 109 -5.97 -15.71 5.27
CA LEU A 109 -5.98 -14.26 5.13
C LEU A 109 -4.88 -13.68 6.04
N PHE A 110 -3.93 -12.97 5.46
CA PHE A 110 -2.86 -12.34 6.25
C PHE A 110 -2.90 -10.82 6.11
N VAL A 111 -2.56 -10.09 7.17
CA VAL A 111 -2.55 -8.63 7.19
C VAL A 111 -1.11 -8.14 7.40
N GLY A 112 -0.54 -7.51 6.37
CA GLY A 112 0.88 -7.15 6.38
C GLY A 112 1.38 -6.48 5.10
N GLY A 113 2.71 -6.41 4.96
CA GLY A 113 3.41 -6.01 3.73
C GLY A 113 4.09 -7.21 3.06
N ASP A 114 4.95 -6.96 2.07
CA ASP A 114 5.66 -8.03 1.33
C ASP A 114 6.45 -8.97 2.26
N GLY A 115 7.17 -8.47 3.27
CA GLY A 115 7.87 -9.34 4.24
C GLY A 115 6.95 -10.31 4.99
N THR A 116 5.73 -9.88 5.34
CA THR A 116 4.70 -10.78 5.92
C THR A 116 4.21 -11.81 4.91
N ALA A 117 4.08 -11.42 3.63
CA ALA A 117 3.72 -12.37 2.57
C ALA A 117 4.80 -13.44 2.38
N VAL A 118 6.08 -13.06 2.50
CA VAL A 118 7.23 -13.98 2.46
C VAL A 118 7.18 -14.93 3.65
N ASP A 119 7.04 -14.44 4.88
CA ASP A 119 6.93 -15.30 6.07
C ASP A 119 5.80 -16.32 5.96
N VAL A 120 4.65 -15.88 5.45
CA VAL A 120 3.49 -16.75 5.20
C VAL A 120 3.83 -17.78 4.11
N ALA A 121 4.32 -17.36 2.95
CA ALA A 121 4.59 -18.23 1.82
C ALA A 121 5.67 -19.28 2.11
N GLU A 122 6.78 -18.88 2.74
CA GLU A 122 7.83 -19.80 3.20
C GLU A 122 7.28 -20.83 4.19
N THR A 123 6.40 -20.40 5.11
CA THR A 123 5.78 -21.32 6.07
C THR A 123 4.85 -22.33 5.40
N LEU A 124 4.14 -21.93 4.34
CA LEU A 124 3.33 -22.86 3.55
C LEU A 124 4.21 -23.88 2.81
N GLU A 125 5.33 -23.42 2.24
CA GLU A 125 6.30 -24.29 1.55
C GLU A 125 6.94 -25.29 2.52
N ASP A 126 7.40 -24.84 3.69
CA ASP A 126 7.95 -25.68 4.76
C ASP A 126 6.96 -26.75 5.23
N ALA A 127 5.66 -26.42 5.20
CA ALA A 127 4.58 -27.32 5.61
C ALA A 127 4.04 -28.21 4.46
N ASP A 128 4.57 -28.10 3.24
CA ASP A 128 4.05 -28.74 2.01
C ASP A 128 2.53 -28.49 1.86
N SER A 129 2.10 -27.26 2.15
CA SER A 129 0.71 -26.84 2.15
C SER A 129 0.32 -26.14 0.84
N SER A 130 -0.86 -26.49 0.33
CA SER A 130 -1.45 -25.89 -0.87
C SER A 130 -2.64 -24.98 -0.58
N VAL A 131 -2.83 -24.63 0.70
CA VAL A 131 -3.85 -23.68 1.16
C VAL A 131 -3.62 -22.34 0.44
N PRO A 132 -4.66 -21.73 -0.16
CA PRO A 132 -4.51 -20.44 -0.78
C PRO A 132 -4.29 -19.34 0.26
N ILE A 133 -3.54 -18.30 -0.13
CA ILE A 133 -3.29 -17.13 0.71
C ILE A 133 -3.86 -15.87 0.05
N LEU A 134 -4.32 -14.92 0.85
CA LEU A 134 -4.73 -13.60 0.39
C LEU A 134 -4.23 -12.53 1.35
N GLY A 135 -3.53 -11.54 0.82
CA GLY A 135 -3.00 -10.43 1.58
C GLY A 135 -3.98 -9.27 1.71
N VAL A 136 -4.20 -8.82 2.94
CA VAL A 136 -4.79 -7.54 3.31
C VAL A 136 -3.65 -6.52 3.40
N PRO A 137 -3.65 -5.47 2.59
CA PRO A 137 -2.52 -4.55 2.50
C PRO A 137 -2.38 -3.68 3.75
N ALA A 138 -1.32 -3.86 4.54
CA ALA A 138 -1.06 -3.06 5.75
C ALA A 138 -0.14 -1.85 5.52
N GLY A 139 0.52 -1.71 4.36
CA GLY A 139 1.48 -0.63 4.09
C GLY A 139 1.71 -0.34 2.60
N VAL A 140 2.74 0.47 2.33
CA VAL A 140 3.04 1.08 1.02
C VAL A 140 3.90 0.25 0.07
N LYS A 141 4.67 -0.71 0.58
CA LYS A 141 5.51 -1.61 -0.22
C LYS A 141 4.77 -2.91 -0.46
N ILE A 142 3.94 -2.92 -1.49
CA ILE A 142 3.29 -4.15 -1.95
C ILE A 142 3.62 -4.34 -3.41
N TYR A 143 4.42 -5.36 -3.68
CA TYR A 143 4.92 -5.75 -4.99
C TYR A 143 4.53 -7.19 -5.31
N SER A 144 4.30 -8.01 -4.28
CA SER A 144 3.72 -9.33 -4.42
C SER A 144 2.33 -9.25 -5.05
N SER A 145 2.06 -10.20 -5.94
CA SER A 145 0.75 -10.35 -6.60
C SER A 145 -0.26 -11.14 -5.75
N ALA A 146 -0.03 -11.17 -4.43
CA ALA A 146 -0.82 -11.91 -3.44
C ALA A 146 -1.81 -11.04 -2.64
N PHE A 147 -1.84 -9.73 -2.90
CA PHE A 147 -2.66 -8.79 -2.14
C PHE A 147 -3.91 -8.34 -2.90
N ALA A 148 -4.98 -8.12 -2.13
CA ALA A 148 -6.14 -7.39 -2.63
C ALA A 148 -5.84 -5.88 -2.77
N VAL A 149 -6.61 -5.21 -3.61
CA VAL A 149 -6.46 -3.76 -3.84
C VAL A 149 -6.71 -2.93 -2.58
N THR A 150 -7.72 -3.26 -1.77
CA THR A 150 -8.05 -2.59 -0.50
C THR A 150 -8.41 -3.64 0.55
N PRO A 151 -8.39 -3.30 1.86
CA PRO A 151 -8.79 -4.23 2.91
C PRO A 151 -10.22 -4.78 2.74
N GLU A 152 -11.19 -3.94 2.44
CA GLU A 152 -12.58 -4.37 2.22
C GLU A 152 -12.68 -5.28 1.00
N THR A 153 -11.88 -5.02 -0.04
CA THR A 153 -11.84 -5.90 -1.21
C THR A 153 -11.28 -7.27 -0.85
N ALA A 154 -10.27 -7.35 0.04
CA ALA A 154 -9.77 -8.61 0.56
C ALA A 154 -10.89 -9.42 1.25
N GLY A 155 -11.65 -8.77 2.13
CA GLY A 155 -12.80 -9.39 2.80
C GLY A 155 -13.86 -9.91 1.83
N ARG A 156 -14.20 -9.12 0.80
CA ARG A 156 -15.17 -9.51 -0.24
C ARG A 156 -14.69 -10.69 -1.09
N ILE A 157 -13.40 -10.75 -1.41
CA ILE A 157 -12.79 -11.87 -2.14
C ILE A 157 -12.79 -13.12 -1.25
N ALA A 158 -12.35 -12.99 0.00
CA ALA A 158 -12.33 -14.08 0.97
C ALA A 158 -13.72 -14.70 1.20
N ALA A 159 -14.79 -13.89 1.17
CA ALA A 159 -16.17 -14.33 1.37
C ALA A 159 -16.71 -15.29 0.28
N GLY A 160 -16.09 -15.34 -0.90
CA GLY A 160 -16.74 -16.01 -2.03
C GLY A 160 -15.83 -16.38 -3.20
N PHE A 161 -14.52 -16.52 -2.99
CA PHE A 161 -13.63 -17.00 -4.03
C PHE A 161 -13.97 -18.44 -4.45
N ASP A 162 -13.92 -18.69 -5.74
CA ASP A 162 -14.17 -20.01 -6.36
C ASP A 162 -12.98 -20.51 -7.17
N ARG A 163 -12.02 -19.62 -7.45
CA ARG A 163 -10.84 -19.89 -8.28
C ARG A 163 -9.58 -19.31 -7.63
N VAL A 164 -8.48 -20.03 -7.80
CA VAL A 164 -7.15 -19.64 -7.34
C VAL A 164 -6.15 -19.80 -8.49
N GLU A 165 -5.14 -18.95 -8.53
CA GLU A 165 -4.03 -19.02 -9.49
C GLU A 165 -2.69 -18.90 -8.77
N GLU A 166 -1.64 -19.43 -9.41
CA GLU A 166 -0.27 -19.24 -8.95
C GLU A 166 0.17 -17.80 -9.19
N ARG A 167 0.76 -17.20 -8.15
CA ARG A 167 1.16 -15.80 -8.10
C ARG A 167 2.49 -15.66 -7.38
N GLU A 168 3.29 -14.71 -7.85
CA GLU A 168 4.61 -14.40 -7.30
C GLU A 168 4.47 -13.65 -5.98
N VAL A 169 5.16 -14.16 -4.97
CA VAL A 169 5.48 -13.47 -3.72
C VAL A 169 6.91 -12.99 -3.85
N ASN A 170 7.05 -11.66 -3.89
CA ASN A 170 8.31 -10.99 -4.12
C ASN A 170 8.69 -10.21 -2.86
N ASP A 171 9.98 -10.19 -2.56
CA ASP A 171 10.56 -9.31 -1.56
C ASP A 171 11.33 -8.20 -2.24
N ILE A 172 11.49 -7.06 -1.57
CA ILE A 172 12.29 -5.96 -2.06
C ILE A 172 13.52 -5.81 -1.21
N ASP A 173 14.67 -5.68 -1.87
CA ASP A 173 15.88 -5.24 -1.21
C ASP A 173 15.67 -3.84 -0.61
N GLU A 174 15.52 -3.78 0.70
CA GLU A 174 15.21 -2.55 1.40
C GLU A 174 16.38 -1.56 1.42
N ASP A 175 17.62 -2.05 1.41
CA ASP A 175 18.81 -1.20 1.34
C ASP A 175 18.88 -0.52 -0.02
N ALA A 176 18.69 -1.29 -1.10
CA ALA A 176 18.63 -0.73 -2.44
C ALA A 176 17.42 0.21 -2.64
N TYR A 177 16.27 -0.13 -2.03
CA TYR A 177 15.08 0.74 -2.01
C TYR A 177 15.35 2.06 -1.28
N ARG A 178 16.14 2.06 -0.21
CA ARG A 178 16.55 3.29 0.46
C ARG A 178 17.46 4.15 -0.40
N GLU A 179 18.27 3.52 -1.24
CA GLU A 179 19.16 4.18 -2.22
C GLU A 179 18.44 4.64 -3.50
N GLY A 180 17.13 4.42 -3.64
CA GLY A 180 16.35 4.86 -4.80
C GLY A 180 16.24 3.82 -5.92
N GLU A 181 16.78 2.62 -5.74
CA GLU A 181 16.72 1.51 -6.70
C GLU A 181 15.65 0.49 -6.30
N VAL A 182 14.95 -0.10 -7.28
CA VAL A 182 13.96 -1.15 -7.02
C VAL A 182 14.48 -2.47 -7.56
N HIS A 183 14.93 -3.33 -6.65
CA HIS A 183 15.25 -4.73 -6.94
C HIS A 183 14.23 -5.62 -6.21
N ALA A 184 13.42 -6.32 -7.00
CA ALA A 184 12.46 -7.29 -6.48
C ALA A 184 13.01 -8.70 -6.71
N GLU A 185 13.08 -9.49 -5.65
CA GLU A 185 13.53 -10.87 -5.67
C GLU A 185 12.33 -11.81 -5.49
N LEU A 186 12.16 -12.77 -6.39
CA LEU A 186 11.14 -13.81 -6.26
C LEU A 186 11.50 -14.71 -5.08
N LYS A 187 10.67 -14.73 -4.05
CA LYS A 187 10.85 -15.59 -2.87
C LYS A 187 10.04 -16.87 -2.97
N ALA A 188 8.79 -16.78 -3.41
CA ALA A 188 7.90 -17.94 -3.49
C ALA A 188 6.83 -17.78 -4.57
N ILE A 189 6.19 -18.90 -4.91
CA ILE A 189 4.97 -18.94 -5.72
C ILE A 189 3.85 -19.46 -4.83
N ALA A 190 2.79 -18.66 -4.64
CA ALA A 190 1.66 -19.00 -3.79
C ALA A 190 0.36 -19.06 -4.59
N ARG A 191 -0.60 -19.86 -4.10
CA ARG A 191 -1.96 -19.92 -4.67
C ARG A 191 -2.77 -18.77 -4.09
N VAL A 192 -3.31 -17.91 -4.95
CA VAL A 192 -4.03 -16.70 -4.55
C VAL A 192 -5.40 -16.66 -5.23
N PRO A 193 -6.48 -16.29 -4.52
CA PRO A 193 -7.81 -16.09 -5.12
C PRO A 193 -7.78 -15.18 -6.36
N VAL A 194 -8.53 -15.55 -7.41
CA VAL A 194 -8.67 -14.73 -8.62
C VAL A 194 -9.86 -13.80 -8.47
N ALA A 195 -9.64 -12.49 -8.60
CA ALA A 195 -10.70 -11.49 -8.67
C ALA A 195 -10.25 -10.26 -9.48
N ASP A 196 -11.21 -9.50 -10.04
CA ASP A 196 -10.95 -8.22 -10.72
C ASP A 196 -10.34 -7.13 -9.79
N GLY A 197 -10.13 -7.45 -8.51
CA GLY A 197 -9.52 -6.62 -7.46
C GLY A 197 -8.16 -7.13 -6.95
N LEU A 198 -7.40 -7.89 -7.75
CA LEU A 198 -6.05 -8.33 -7.41
C LEU A 198 -4.98 -7.37 -7.98
N GLN A 199 -3.89 -7.17 -7.26
CA GLN A 199 -2.83 -6.21 -7.61
C GLN A 199 -1.87 -6.74 -8.70
N SER A 200 -1.62 -5.95 -9.75
CA SER A 200 -0.65 -6.26 -10.84
C SER A 200 0.75 -5.69 -10.57
N SER A 201 1.82 -6.27 -11.13
CA SER A 201 3.21 -5.79 -10.98
C SER A 201 3.46 -4.44 -11.70
N LYS A 202 4.36 -3.61 -11.15
CA LYS A 202 4.67 -2.24 -11.62
C LYS A 202 5.42 -2.26 -12.96
N GLN A 203 4.95 -1.48 -13.94
CA GLN A 203 5.66 -1.29 -15.22
C GLN A 203 6.33 0.09 -15.33
N LEU A 204 7.56 0.11 -15.86
CA LEU A 204 8.30 1.33 -16.23
C LEU A 204 7.79 1.83 -17.59
N GLY A 205 7.29 3.07 -17.66
CA GLY A 205 6.75 3.66 -18.89
C GLY A 205 7.61 4.81 -19.41
N GLY A 206 8.00 4.76 -20.69
CA GLY A 206 8.75 5.82 -21.38
C GLY A 206 8.09 6.29 -22.68
N GLY A 207 8.19 7.59 -22.99
CA GLY A 207 7.88 8.15 -24.32
C GLY A 207 7.20 9.53 -24.36
N THR A 208 6.48 9.97 -23.32
CA THR A 208 5.79 11.29 -23.27
C THR A 208 6.13 12.14 -22.05
N VAL A 209 7.14 11.73 -21.28
CA VAL A 209 7.39 12.26 -19.92
C VAL A 209 8.04 13.64 -19.97
N GLU A 210 8.99 13.86 -20.87
CA GLU A 210 9.75 15.12 -20.96
C GLU A 210 8.83 16.31 -21.29
N SER A 211 7.96 16.14 -22.30
CA SER A 211 7.00 17.18 -22.69
C SER A 211 5.96 17.47 -21.61
N LEU A 212 5.59 16.46 -20.83
CA LEU A 212 4.71 16.61 -19.68
C LEU A 212 5.43 17.37 -18.58
N ALA A 213 6.68 17.00 -18.28
CA ALA A 213 7.48 17.57 -17.22
C ALA A 213 7.70 19.06 -17.41
N ALA A 214 8.17 19.45 -18.60
CA ALA A 214 8.34 20.85 -18.97
C ALA A 214 7.02 21.63 -18.86
N GLY A 215 5.89 21.02 -19.25
CA GLY A 215 4.58 21.67 -19.12
C GLY A 215 4.13 21.89 -17.67
N VAL A 216 4.43 20.94 -16.77
CA VAL A 216 4.12 21.12 -15.35
C VAL A 216 5.03 22.18 -14.74
N ALA A 217 6.32 22.14 -15.05
CA ALA A 217 7.28 23.13 -14.58
C ALA A 217 6.94 24.57 -15.06
N ASP A 218 6.46 24.72 -16.29
CA ASP A 218 5.99 26.02 -16.82
C ASP A 218 4.73 26.56 -16.11
N ASP A 219 3.90 25.68 -15.55
CA ASP A 219 2.60 26.03 -14.96
C ASP A 219 2.68 26.27 -13.45
N VAL A 220 3.87 26.16 -12.83
CA VAL A 220 4.01 26.46 -11.40
C VAL A 220 3.71 27.93 -11.12
N GLU A 221 3.10 28.17 -9.97
CA GLU A 221 2.64 29.48 -9.53
C GLU A 221 3.47 29.93 -8.32
N ASP A 222 3.92 31.18 -8.31
CA ASP A 222 4.60 31.78 -7.16
C ASP A 222 3.69 31.75 -5.91
N GLY A 223 4.28 31.45 -4.76
CA GLY A 223 3.61 31.34 -3.46
C GLY A 223 2.83 30.04 -3.24
N VAL A 224 2.77 29.13 -4.23
CA VAL A 224 2.12 27.81 -4.09
C VAL A 224 3.15 26.76 -3.66
N THR A 225 2.80 25.99 -2.62
CA THR A 225 3.61 24.84 -2.19
C THR A 225 3.30 23.65 -3.07
N TYR A 226 4.32 23.02 -3.64
CA TYR A 226 4.20 21.77 -4.38
C TYR A 226 4.74 20.62 -3.54
N VAL A 227 3.92 19.58 -3.39
CA VAL A 227 4.29 18.32 -2.74
C VAL A 227 4.40 17.27 -3.85
N PHE A 228 5.62 16.88 -4.16
CA PHE A 228 5.94 15.97 -5.26
C PHE A 228 6.00 14.53 -4.73
N GLY A 229 5.07 13.69 -5.17
CA GLY A 229 5.08 12.27 -4.84
C GLY A 229 6.16 11.49 -5.60
N PRO A 230 6.41 10.23 -5.22
CA PRO A 230 7.50 9.44 -5.75
C PRO A 230 7.31 9.04 -7.22
N GLY A 231 8.44 8.72 -7.87
CA GLY A 231 8.50 8.01 -9.14
C GLY A 231 8.99 8.86 -10.32
N SER A 232 9.50 8.18 -11.35
CA SER A 232 10.23 8.79 -12.47
C SER A 232 9.47 9.86 -13.26
N THR A 233 8.13 9.80 -13.32
CA THR A 233 7.33 10.84 -13.97
C THR A 233 7.35 12.15 -13.19
N VAL A 234 7.34 12.07 -11.86
CA VAL A 234 7.45 13.23 -10.98
C VAL A 234 8.92 13.69 -10.91
N GLY A 235 9.87 12.76 -10.80
CA GLY A 235 11.31 13.06 -10.89
C GLY A 235 11.72 13.84 -12.13
N ALA A 236 11.08 13.60 -13.27
CA ALA A 236 11.28 14.40 -14.47
C ALA A 236 10.78 15.84 -14.33
N ILE A 237 9.67 16.07 -13.62
CA ILE A 237 9.16 17.43 -13.29
C ILE A 237 10.14 18.15 -12.38
N GLU A 238 10.63 17.47 -11.34
CA GLU A 238 11.60 18.01 -10.38
C GLU A 238 12.91 18.42 -11.09
N SER A 239 13.36 17.59 -12.04
CA SER A 239 14.52 17.90 -12.89
C SER A 239 14.32 19.17 -13.72
N GLU A 240 13.14 19.37 -14.31
CA GLU A 240 12.79 20.59 -15.05
C GLU A 240 12.68 21.83 -14.13
N LEU A 241 12.30 21.62 -12.87
CA LEU A 241 12.31 22.66 -11.82
C LEU A 241 13.71 22.94 -11.27
N GLY A 242 14.73 22.23 -11.74
CA GLY A 242 16.13 22.49 -11.44
C GLY A 242 16.68 21.78 -10.21
N PHE A 243 16.03 20.72 -9.73
CA PHE A 243 16.56 19.90 -8.64
C PHE A 243 16.44 18.40 -8.90
N GLU A 244 17.35 17.63 -8.30
CA GLU A 244 17.26 16.17 -8.26
C GLU A 244 16.34 15.77 -7.11
N GLY A 245 15.23 15.13 -7.45
CA GLY A 245 14.21 14.70 -6.49
C GLY A 245 14.39 13.28 -5.99
N SER A 246 13.64 12.92 -4.96
CA SER A 246 13.71 11.65 -4.24
C SER A 246 12.89 10.57 -4.97
N PRO A 247 13.51 9.57 -5.65
CA PRO A 247 12.77 8.66 -6.53
C PRO A 247 11.66 7.85 -5.84
N LEU A 248 11.85 7.60 -4.54
CA LEU A 248 10.96 6.82 -3.67
C LEU A 248 10.51 7.63 -2.44
N GLY A 249 10.68 8.95 -2.49
CA GLY A 249 10.33 9.87 -1.41
C GLY A 249 9.27 10.88 -1.83
N VAL A 250 8.93 11.78 -0.92
CA VAL A 250 8.04 12.92 -1.19
C VAL A 250 8.82 14.21 -0.95
N ASP A 251 8.96 15.05 -1.97
CA ASP A 251 9.69 16.31 -1.84
C ASP A 251 8.72 17.49 -1.72
N VAL A 252 9.12 18.52 -0.97
CA VAL A 252 8.35 19.75 -0.80
C VAL A 252 9.13 20.91 -1.39
N TRP A 253 8.49 21.65 -2.29
CA TRP A 253 9.11 22.73 -3.05
C TRP A 253 8.20 23.95 -3.07
N ARG A 254 8.80 25.15 -3.02
CA ARG A 254 8.10 26.43 -3.19
C ARG A 254 9.08 27.47 -3.75
N ASP A 255 8.64 28.28 -4.70
CA ASP A 255 9.35 29.48 -5.19
C ASP A 255 10.81 29.24 -5.61
N GLY A 256 11.10 28.11 -6.28
CA GLY A 256 12.44 27.77 -6.75
C GLY A 256 13.31 27.06 -5.70
N GLU A 257 12.81 26.86 -4.48
CA GLU A 257 13.53 26.25 -3.38
C GLU A 257 12.91 24.93 -2.95
N VAL A 258 13.76 23.92 -2.73
CA VAL A 258 13.36 22.66 -2.09
C VAL A 258 13.36 22.89 -0.58
N LEU A 259 12.18 22.90 0.02
CA LEU A 259 12.00 23.10 1.46
C LEU A 259 12.43 21.86 2.24
N VAL A 260 12.02 20.68 1.77
CA VAL A 260 12.36 19.37 2.35
C VAL A 260 12.49 18.33 1.25
N ARG A 261 13.47 17.42 1.38
CA ARG A 261 13.61 16.22 0.56
C ARG A 261 13.23 14.98 1.36
N ASP A 262 12.59 14.01 0.71
CA ASP A 262 12.14 12.74 1.31
C ASP A 262 11.39 12.96 2.63
N ALA A 263 10.46 13.92 2.59
CA ALA A 263 9.76 14.45 3.74
C ALA A 263 8.84 13.41 4.38
N SER A 264 8.82 13.39 5.71
CA SER A 264 7.77 12.75 6.52
C SER A 264 6.45 13.52 6.44
N GLU A 265 5.36 12.90 6.89
CA GLU A 265 4.05 13.58 6.99
C GLU A 265 4.14 14.90 7.79
N ALA A 266 4.85 14.89 8.93
CA ALA A 266 4.97 16.04 9.81
C ALA A 266 5.70 17.21 9.12
N GLU A 267 6.79 16.91 8.41
CA GLU A 267 7.54 17.91 7.65
C GLU A 267 6.70 18.47 6.50
N ILE A 268 5.94 17.62 5.78
CA ILE A 268 5.03 18.10 4.73
C ILE A 268 4.03 19.09 5.32
N LEU A 269 3.37 18.73 6.45
CA LEU A 269 2.39 19.58 7.12
C LEU A 269 2.98 20.90 7.62
N GLU A 270 4.21 20.90 8.15
CA GLU A 270 4.91 22.11 8.60
C GLU A 270 5.19 23.08 7.45
N HIS A 271 5.45 22.54 6.25
CA HIS A 271 5.78 23.32 5.07
C HIS A 271 4.59 23.62 4.15
N LEU A 272 3.36 23.22 4.50
CA LEU A 272 2.17 23.68 3.77
C LEU A 272 1.99 25.21 3.91
N GLY A 273 1.41 25.82 2.88
CA GLY A 273 1.09 27.25 2.82
C GLY A 273 -0.39 27.49 2.57
N ASP A 274 -0.74 28.71 2.17
CA ASP A 274 -2.12 29.10 1.88
C ASP A 274 -2.73 28.32 0.69
N ARG A 275 -1.89 27.97 -0.29
CA ARG A 275 -2.24 27.11 -1.43
C ARG A 275 -1.20 26.02 -1.60
N ASN A 276 -1.67 24.78 -1.76
CA ASN A 276 -0.84 23.59 -1.87
C ASN A 276 -1.32 22.70 -3.01
N VAL A 277 -0.38 22.13 -3.77
CA VAL A 277 -0.65 21.20 -4.87
C VAL A 277 0.17 19.94 -4.68
N VAL A 278 -0.52 18.81 -4.50
CA VAL A 278 0.09 17.48 -4.49
C VAL A 278 0.17 16.97 -5.92
N VAL A 279 1.40 16.75 -6.41
CA VAL A 279 1.67 16.25 -7.77
C VAL A 279 2.07 14.78 -7.67
N VAL A 280 1.26 13.91 -8.25
CA VAL A 280 1.41 12.45 -8.11
C VAL A 280 1.22 11.72 -9.42
N SER A 281 1.93 10.61 -9.59
CA SER A 281 1.75 9.71 -10.72
C SER A 281 1.18 8.38 -10.28
N PRO A 282 0.21 7.80 -11.01
CA PRO A 282 -0.30 6.50 -10.66
C PRO A 282 0.78 5.42 -10.79
N ILE A 283 0.67 4.37 -9.98
CA ILE A 283 1.49 3.17 -10.14
C ILE A 283 1.06 2.44 -11.42
N GLY A 284 2.00 2.23 -12.36
CA GLY A 284 1.73 1.56 -13.63
C GLY A 284 1.18 0.15 -13.43
N GLY A 285 0.17 -0.23 -14.21
CA GLY A 285 -0.52 -1.52 -14.12
C GLY A 285 -1.55 -1.63 -12.98
N GLN A 286 -1.46 -0.80 -11.94
CA GLN A 286 -2.34 -0.84 -10.77
C GLN A 286 -3.30 0.34 -10.65
N GLY A 287 -2.86 1.54 -11.08
CA GLY A 287 -3.66 2.75 -11.05
C GLY A 287 -3.76 3.48 -9.71
N PHE A 288 -3.10 3.00 -8.66
CA PHE A 288 -3.07 3.71 -7.37
C PHE A 288 -2.38 5.05 -7.50
N VAL A 289 -3.08 6.11 -7.10
CA VAL A 289 -2.58 7.49 -7.02
C VAL A 289 -2.14 7.81 -5.59
N PHE A 290 -2.84 7.27 -4.59
CA PHE A 290 -2.53 7.39 -3.16
C PHE A 290 -2.70 6.05 -2.46
N GLY A 291 -1.99 5.90 -1.33
CA GLY A 291 -2.04 4.69 -0.49
C GLY A 291 -0.96 3.66 -0.77
N ARG A 292 -0.14 3.90 -1.80
CA ARG A 292 0.89 2.98 -2.27
C ARG A 292 2.15 3.76 -2.64
N GLY A 293 3.25 3.43 -2.00
CA GLY A 293 4.54 4.12 -2.13
C GLY A 293 4.60 5.57 -1.61
N ASN A 294 3.50 6.19 -1.16
CA ASN A 294 3.44 7.63 -0.86
C ASN A 294 2.58 7.98 0.38
N ASP A 295 2.66 7.17 1.44
CA ASP A 295 1.88 7.35 2.68
C ASP A 295 2.14 8.69 3.38
N GLN A 296 3.28 9.33 3.12
CA GLN A 296 3.60 10.65 3.66
C GLN A 296 2.60 11.71 3.18
N VAL A 297 1.96 11.52 2.02
CA VAL A 297 0.84 12.32 1.54
C VAL A 297 -0.45 11.85 2.21
N SER A 298 -0.55 12.12 3.50
CA SER A 298 -1.62 11.63 4.36
C SER A 298 -2.98 12.32 4.11
N PRO A 299 -4.08 11.80 4.70
CA PRO A 299 -5.36 12.50 4.75
C PRO A 299 -5.28 13.95 5.24
N ALA A 300 -4.39 14.26 6.19
CA ALA A 300 -4.21 15.61 6.71
C ALA A 300 -3.58 16.56 5.67
N VAL A 301 -2.65 16.05 4.87
CA VAL A 301 -2.03 16.78 3.75
C VAL A 301 -3.06 16.98 2.62
N LEU A 302 -3.79 15.93 2.26
CA LEU A 302 -4.76 15.93 1.16
C LEU A 302 -5.94 16.88 1.41
N ARG A 303 -6.41 17.01 2.65
CA ARG A 303 -7.47 17.96 3.02
C ARG A 303 -7.09 19.42 2.78
N GLN A 304 -5.79 19.72 2.75
CA GLN A 304 -5.25 21.08 2.62
C GLN A 304 -4.65 21.34 1.23
N SER A 305 -4.79 20.39 0.29
CA SER A 305 -4.09 20.42 -0.99
C SER A 305 -5.00 20.11 -2.17
N GLU A 306 -4.76 20.79 -3.29
CA GLU A 306 -5.29 20.37 -4.59
C GLU A 306 -4.48 19.17 -5.10
N VAL A 307 -5.11 18.26 -5.85
CA VAL A 307 -4.42 17.08 -6.40
C VAL A 307 -4.24 17.22 -7.91
N ALA A 308 -2.99 17.18 -8.36
CA ALA A 308 -2.59 17.14 -9.76
C ALA A 308 -2.04 15.75 -10.12
N VAL A 309 -2.80 14.99 -10.91
CA VAL A 309 -2.36 13.66 -11.37
C VAL A 309 -1.63 13.77 -12.71
N VAL A 310 -0.43 13.21 -12.79
CA VAL A 310 0.44 13.22 -13.97
C VAL A 310 0.83 11.80 -14.38
N ALA A 311 0.77 11.46 -15.67
CA ALA A 311 1.16 10.14 -16.14
C ALA A 311 1.54 10.15 -17.62
N SER A 312 2.47 9.30 -18.04
CA SER A 312 2.66 9.07 -19.48
C SER A 312 1.43 8.37 -20.08
N LYS A 313 1.20 8.56 -21.39
CA LYS A 313 0.11 7.89 -22.10
C LYS A 313 0.19 6.37 -21.95
N ALA A 314 1.39 5.83 -22.19
CA ALA A 314 1.69 4.40 -22.06
C ALA A 314 1.35 3.85 -20.66
N LYS A 315 1.63 4.61 -19.60
CA LYS A 315 1.32 4.22 -18.22
C LYS A 315 -0.19 4.13 -17.99
N LEU A 316 -0.99 5.03 -18.57
CA LEU A 316 -2.44 5.02 -18.42
C LEU A 316 -3.14 3.94 -19.25
N ASP A 317 -2.56 3.52 -20.37
CA ASP A 317 -3.17 2.53 -21.25
C ASP A 317 -3.35 1.16 -20.57
N GLY A 318 -2.48 0.81 -19.61
CA GLY A 318 -2.56 -0.43 -18.83
C GLY A 318 -3.31 -0.34 -17.50
N VAL A 319 -3.86 0.83 -17.13
CA VAL A 319 -4.39 1.09 -15.78
C VAL A 319 -5.92 0.98 -15.70
N GLY A 320 -6.64 1.36 -16.78
CA GLY A 320 -8.10 1.34 -16.84
C GLY A 320 -8.79 2.39 -15.96
N VAL A 321 -8.60 2.30 -14.63
CA VAL A 321 -9.13 3.21 -13.60
C VAL A 321 -8.04 3.63 -12.62
N LEU A 322 -8.18 4.81 -12.04
CA LEU A 322 -7.36 5.27 -10.93
C LEU A 322 -7.93 4.75 -9.61
N ARG A 323 -7.08 4.52 -8.63
CA ARG A 323 -7.45 3.99 -7.31
C ARG A 323 -6.84 4.85 -6.21
N VAL A 324 -7.52 4.91 -5.07
CA VAL A 324 -7.06 5.60 -3.85
C VAL A 324 -7.33 4.69 -2.65
N ASP A 325 -6.39 4.68 -1.71
CA ASP A 325 -6.49 4.00 -0.40
C ASP A 325 -5.69 4.83 0.61
N THR A 326 -6.22 5.98 1.02
CA THR A 326 -5.52 6.87 1.95
C THR A 326 -5.58 6.37 3.40
N GLY A 327 -6.39 5.34 3.66
CA GLY A 327 -6.74 4.87 5.01
C GLY A 327 -7.75 5.77 5.72
N ASP A 328 -8.39 6.72 5.01
CA ASP A 328 -9.47 7.57 5.51
C ASP A 328 -10.60 7.63 4.48
N GLU A 329 -11.73 7.01 4.81
CA GLU A 329 -12.86 6.87 3.88
C GLU A 329 -13.40 8.22 3.40
N SER A 330 -13.41 9.24 4.25
CA SER A 330 -13.91 10.57 3.87
C SER A 330 -13.02 11.24 2.82
N VAL A 331 -11.70 11.03 2.92
CA VAL A 331 -10.75 11.55 1.94
C VAL A 331 -10.83 10.73 0.66
N ASP A 332 -10.91 9.41 0.74
CA ASP A 332 -11.06 8.53 -0.43
C ASP A 332 -12.34 8.86 -1.22
N GLU A 333 -13.47 9.06 -0.53
CA GLU A 333 -14.71 9.53 -1.15
C GLU A 333 -14.58 10.88 -1.84
N SER A 334 -13.86 11.83 -1.23
CA SER A 334 -13.63 13.15 -1.83
C SER A 334 -12.80 13.09 -3.13
N LEU A 335 -11.97 12.05 -3.27
CA LEU A 335 -11.08 11.86 -4.42
C LEU A 335 -11.76 11.11 -5.57
N ARG A 336 -12.74 10.26 -5.28
CA ARG A 336 -13.52 9.47 -6.24
C ARG A 336 -14.19 10.33 -7.32
N GLY A 337 -14.46 9.69 -8.46
CA GLY A 337 -15.11 10.33 -9.61
C GLY A 337 -14.15 10.63 -10.75
N TRP A 338 -14.57 11.46 -11.70
CA TRP A 338 -13.78 11.73 -12.89
C TRP A 338 -12.73 12.81 -12.66
N ARG A 339 -11.46 12.46 -12.88
CA ARG A 339 -10.31 13.34 -12.73
C ARG A 339 -9.58 13.53 -14.06
N LYS A 340 -9.04 14.73 -14.26
CA LYS A 340 -8.16 15.04 -15.39
C LYS A 340 -6.74 14.63 -15.02
N VAL A 341 -6.16 13.73 -15.79
CA VAL A 341 -4.74 13.36 -15.69
C VAL A 341 -3.99 14.09 -16.79
N ARG A 342 -2.93 14.82 -16.43
CA ARG A 342 -2.04 15.44 -17.43
C ARG A 342 -1.18 14.34 -18.07
N VAL A 343 -1.13 14.32 -19.40
CA VAL A 343 -0.42 13.30 -20.19
C VAL A 343 0.61 13.84 -21.19
N GLY A 344 0.71 15.17 -21.28
CA GLY A 344 1.67 15.89 -22.11
C GLY A 344 1.68 17.38 -21.73
N ARG A 345 2.35 18.21 -22.53
CA ARG A 345 2.49 19.64 -22.22
C ARG A 345 1.16 20.36 -22.04
N PHE A 346 0.17 20.11 -22.90
CA PHE A 346 -1.18 20.71 -22.78
C PHE A 346 -2.29 19.66 -22.77
N GLU A 347 -1.93 18.38 -22.91
CA GLU A 347 -2.87 17.29 -23.08
C GLU A 347 -3.31 16.73 -21.73
N ARG A 348 -4.61 16.49 -21.60
CA ARG A 348 -5.24 15.88 -20.42
C ARG A 348 -6.15 14.73 -20.84
N ARG A 349 -6.15 13.64 -20.08
CA ARG A 349 -7.04 12.48 -20.24
C ARG A 349 -7.98 12.40 -19.04
N MET A 350 -9.26 12.16 -19.28
CA MET A 350 -10.22 11.89 -18.21
C MET A 350 -10.08 10.43 -17.77
N MET A 351 -9.85 10.23 -16.48
CA MET A 351 -9.79 8.92 -15.84
C MET A 351 -10.77 8.89 -14.67
N LYS A 352 -11.39 7.75 -14.42
CA LYS A 352 -12.26 7.56 -13.26
C LYS A 352 -11.40 7.09 -12.08
N VAL A 353 -11.51 7.77 -10.95
CA VAL A 353 -11.05 7.31 -9.64
C VAL A 353 -12.18 6.49 -9.02
N VAL A 354 -11.87 5.24 -8.63
CA VAL A 354 -12.81 4.31 -7.99
C VAL A 354 -12.48 4.10 -6.52
#